data_AF-A0A6P0X0W8-F1
#
_entry.id   AF-A0A6P0X0W8-F1
#
_cell.length_a   1.000
_cell.length_b   1.000
_cell.length_c   1.000
_cell.angle_alpha   90.00
_cell.angle_beta   90.00
_cell.angle_gamma   90.00
#
_symmetry.space_group_name_H-M   'P 1'
#
loop_
_entity.id
_entity.type
_entity.pdbx_description
1 polymer ?
#
loop_
_entity_poly.entity_id
_entity_poly.type
_entity_poly.pdbx_seq_one_letter_code
_entity_poly.pdbx_strand_id
1 'polypeptide(L)' 'MTTSEAAEVLDISWQHLCELIDNGKIPIPCERLGNGHRKLRVEDVIEYREALDRKRA' A
#
# COMPACT_ATOMS: atom_id res chain seq x y z
N MET A 1 6.39 1.08 7.52
CA MET A 1 5.03 0.93 8.06
C MET A 1 4.49 -0.47 7.78
N THR A 2 3.53 -0.90 8.57
CA THR A 2 2.73 -2.11 8.35
C THR A 2 1.74 -1.88 7.21
N THR A 3 1.22 -2.97 6.64
CA THR A 3 0.14 -2.85 5.64
C THR A 3 -1.13 -2.23 6.23
N SER A 4 -1.39 -2.40 7.53
CA SER A 4 -2.58 -1.80 8.17
C SER A 4 -2.48 -0.27 8.21
N GLU A 5 -1.33 0.25 8.65
CA GLU A 5 -1.04 1.70 8.63
C GLU A 5 -1.09 2.26 7.21
N ALA A 6 -0.53 1.53 6.23
CA ALA A 6 -0.59 1.93 4.83
C ALA A 6 -2.02 2.01 4.28
N ALA A 7 -2.88 1.07 4.69
CA ALA A 7 -4.27 1.05 4.27
C ALA A 7 -5.06 2.24 4.81
N GLU A 8 -4.79 2.65 6.06
CA GLU A 8 -5.35 3.86 6.66
C GLU A 8 -4.95 5.13 5.87
N VAL A 9 -3.67 5.24 5.49
CA VAL A 9 -3.17 6.37 4.68
C VAL A 9 -3.83 6.44 3.30
N LEU A 10 -4.11 5.28 2.70
CA LEU A 10 -4.74 5.16 1.38
C LEU A 10 -6.27 5.19 1.42
N ASP A 11 -6.88 5.31 2.61
CA ASP A 11 -8.33 5.29 2.83
C ASP A 11 -9.02 4.05 2.23
N ILE A 12 -8.41 2.88 2.43
CA ILE A 12 -8.92 1.57 1.98
C ILE A 12 -8.78 0.52 3.07
N SER A 13 -9.45 -0.63 2.93
CA SER A 13 -9.26 -1.73 3.88
C SER A 13 -7.90 -2.42 3.68
N TRP A 14 -7.32 -2.91 4.78
CA TRP A 14 -6.08 -3.70 4.74
C TRP A 14 -6.17 -4.92 3.81
N GLN A 15 -7.30 -5.63 3.85
CA GLN A 15 -7.55 -6.79 2.99
C GLN A 15 -7.50 -6.39 1.51
N HIS A 16 -8.15 -5.27 1.17
CA HIS A 16 -8.15 -4.75 -0.19
C HIS A 16 -6.74 -4.34 -0.63
N LEU A 17 -5.96 -3.67 0.24
CA LEU A 17 -4.57 -3.33 -0.06
C LEU A 17 -3.72 -4.58 -0.31
N CYS A 18 -3.86 -5.61 0.51
CA CYS A 18 -3.18 -6.90 0.30
C CYS A 18 -3.54 -7.54 -1.05
N GLU A 19 -4.83 -7.61 -1.39
CA GLU A 19 -5.30 -8.14 -2.68
C GLU A 19 -4.72 -7.34 -3.86
N LEU A 20 -4.67 -6.02 -3.76
CA LEU A 20 -4.14 -5.18 -4.82
C LEU A 20 -2.63 -5.37 -5.02
N ILE A 21 -1.88 -5.53 -3.93
CA ILE A 21 -0.45 -5.83 -3.98
C ILE A 21 -0.23 -7.24 -4.57
N ASP A 22 -0.97 -8.24 -4.12
CA ASP A 22 -0.80 -9.62 -4.58
C ASP A 22 -1.21 -9.83 -6.04
N ASN A 23 -2.20 -9.07 -6.52
CA ASN A 23 -2.58 -9.06 -7.92
C ASN A 23 -1.71 -8.12 -8.79
N GLY A 24 -0.72 -7.44 -8.20
CA GLY A 24 0.16 -6.51 -8.93
C GLY A 24 -0.57 -5.27 -9.49
N LYS A 25 -1.74 -4.92 -8.92
CA LYS A 25 -2.54 -3.77 -9.34
C LYS A 25 -2.02 -2.44 -8.79
N ILE A 26 -1.32 -2.48 -7.66
CA ILE A 26 -0.64 -1.31 -7.08
C ILE A 26 0.87 -1.54 -7.15
N PRO A 27 1.64 -0.58 -7.69
CA PRO A 27 3.10 -0.69 -7.81
C PRO A 27 3.83 -0.24 -6.53
N ILE A 28 3.29 -0.50 -5.33
CA ILE A 28 3.96 -0.16 -4.08
C ILE A 28 4.89 -1.33 -3.69
N PRO A 29 6.20 -1.12 -3.59
CA PRO A 29 7.12 -2.13 -3.10
C PRO A 29 6.75 -2.58 -1.69
N CYS A 30 6.76 -3.89 -1.46
CA CYS A 30 6.60 -4.44 -0.12
C CYS A 30 7.62 -5.54 0.14
N GLU A 31 8.20 -5.53 1.33
CA GLU A 31 9.08 -6.59 1.81
C GLU A 31 8.23 -7.58 2.60
N ARG A 32 8.20 -8.85 2.18
CA ARG A 32 7.55 -9.91 2.95
C ARG A 32 8.43 -10.26 4.15
N LEU A 33 7.91 -9.96 5.33
CA LEU A 33 8.45 -10.45 6.59
C LEU A 33 7.87 -11.85 6.84
N GLY A 34 8.57 -12.71 7.56
CA GLY A 34 8.05 -14.05 7.89
C GLY A 34 6.65 -14.02 8.50
N ASN A 35 5.94 -15.15 8.44
CA ASN A 35 4.56 -15.30 8.94
C ASN A 35 3.50 -14.45 8.22
N GLY A 36 3.73 -14.09 6.95
CA GLY A 36 2.75 -13.38 6.13
C GLY A 36 2.65 -11.88 6.41
N HIS A 37 3.50 -11.35 7.29
CA HIS A 37 3.62 -9.92 7.50
C HIS A 37 4.29 -9.23 6.31
N ARG A 38 3.98 -7.95 6.12
CA ARG A 38 4.65 -7.13 5.10
C ARG A 38 5.06 -5.80 5.68
N LYS A 39 6.18 -5.30 5.18
CA LYS A 39 6.69 -3.98 5.47
C LYS A 39 6.65 -3.15 4.21
N LEU A 40 6.03 -1.98 4.30
CA LEU A 40 6.01 -0.99 3.24
C LEU A 40 6.85 0.20 3.69
N ARG A 41 7.51 0.84 2.73
CA ARG A 41 8.19 2.10 2.97
C ARG A 41 7.15 3.21 3.04
N VAL A 42 7.41 4.19 3.90
CA VAL A 42 6.44 5.27 4.11
C VAL A 42 6.38 6.14 2.86
N GLU A 43 7.55 6.39 2.29
CA GLU A 43 7.79 7.20 1.12
C GLU A 43 6.98 6.68 -0.08
N ASP A 44 7.04 5.37 -0.35
CA ASP A 44 6.33 4.74 -1.47
C ASP A 44 4.81 4.85 -1.33
N VAL A 45 4.28 4.75 -0.10
CA VAL A 45 2.83 4.83 0.17
C VAL A 45 2.33 6.26 -0.03
N ILE A 46 3.09 7.26 0.45
CA ILE A 46 2.75 8.67 0.28
C ILE A 46 2.83 9.07 -1.20
N GLU A 47 3.89 8.68 -1.90
CA GLU A 47 4.04 8.96 -3.34
C GLU A 47 2.87 8.39 -4.15
N TYR A 48 2.43 7.17 -3.81
CA TYR A 48 1.28 6.56 -4.45
C TYR A 48 -0.03 7.30 -4.15
N ARG A 49 -0.24 7.74 -2.89
CA ARG A 49 -1.41 8.55 -2.51
C ARG A 49 -1.49 9.83 -3.32
N GLU A 50 -0.38 10.56 -3.42
CA GLU A 50 -0.33 11.79 -4.20
C GLU A 50 -0.55 11.54 -5.70
N ALA A 51 -0.02 10.42 -6.23
CA ALA A 51 -0.27 10.04 -7.62
C ALA A 51 -1.74 9.74 -7.89
N LEU A 52 -2.46 9.14 -6.92
CA LEU A 52 -3.91 8.95 -7.00
C LEU A 52 -4.65 10.29 -6.97
N ASP A 53 -4.26 11.21 -6.10
CA ASP A 53 -4.89 12.54 -6.02
C ASP A 53 -4.68 13.33 -7.30
N ARG A 54 -3.48 13.30 -7.89
CA ARG A 54 -3.18 13.93 -9.19
C ARG A 54 -3.99 13.35 -10.35
N LYS A 55 -4.41 12.08 -10.28
CA LYS A 55 -5.28 11.45 -11.30
C LYS A 55 -6.76 11.82 -11.13
N ARG A 56 -7.15 12.27 -9.93
CA ARG A 56 -8.54 12.65 -9.61
C ARG A 56 -8.83 14.13 -9.88
N ALA A 57 -7.79 14.97 -9.91
CA ALA A 57 -7.84 16.39 -10.27
C ALA A 57 -7.80 16.62 -11.77
#